data_AF-A0A3D1BPL2-F1
#
_entry.id   AF-A0A3D1BPL2-F1
#
_cell.length_a   1.000
_cell.length_b   1.000
_cell.length_c   1.000
_cell.angle_alpha   90.00
_cell.angle_beta   90.00
_cell.angle_gamma   90.00
#
_symmetry.space_group_name_H-M   'P 1'
#
loop_
_entity.id
_entity.type
_entity.pdbx_description
1 polymer ?
#
loop_
_entity_poly.entity_id
_entity_poly.type
_entity_poly.pdbx_seq_one_letter_code
_entity_poly.pdbx_strand_id
1 'polypeptide(L)'
;MCKAHLGISRDMEWSEKNCLQDHFVYLALTPGIKVGVTRKSQVPVRWIDQGAWEAIKLAVTPNRYIAGTIEVELKKHLPDKTNWRNMLTGLKYPDIDLHHEKEKVLELLPQEMQQYASRDDRIYSFAYPVNEYPAKVSTLNFDKDKTVEGILCGIKGQYLIFEGGIVLNIRKYGGYLVDLYY
;
A
#
# COMPACT_ATOMS: atom_id res chain seq x y z
N MET A 1 11.08 -15.38 -0.62
CA MET A 1 10.65 -14.82 0.68
C MET A 1 11.80 -14.82 1.67
N CYS A 2 11.76 -13.99 2.72
CA CYS A 2 12.77 -13.94 3.78
C CYS A 2 12.82 -15.28 4.55
N LYS A 3 13.98 -15.95 4.60
CA LYS A 3 14.19 -17.25 5.28
C LYS A 3 14.81 -17.10 6.68
N ALA A 4 14.83 -15.90 7.24
CA ALA A 4 15.45 -15.62 8.53
C ALA A 4 14.88 -16.45 9.69
N HIS A 5 13.62 -16.89 9.60
CA HIS A 5 12.99 -17.78 10.58
C HIS A 5 13.62 -19.18 10.64
N LEU A 6 14.40 -19.55 9.61
CA LEU A 6 15.21 -20.77 9.54
C LEU A 6 16.68 -20.50 9.89
N GLY A 7 17.02 -19.30 10.39
CA GLY A 7 18.41 -18.87 10.61
C GLY A 7 19.18 -18.52 9.34
N ILE A 8 18.51 -18.43 8.18
CA ILE A 8 19.16 -18.19 6.89
C ILE A 8 18.91 -16.74 6.47
N SER A 9 19.94 -15.90 6.59
CA SER A 9 19.95 -14.54 6.03
C SER A 9 21.35 -14.07 5.69
N ARG A 10 21.43 -13.10 4.77
CA ARG A 10 22.68 -12.37 4.46
C ARG A 10 23.16 -11.51 5.63
N ASP A 11 22.21 -10.95 6.38
CA ASP A 11 22.44 -10.13 7.57
C ASP A 11 21.38 -10.50 8.62
N MET A 12 21.81 -11.24 9.65
CA MET A 12 20.90 -11.73 10.68
C MET A 12 20.44 -10.62 11.62
N GLU A 13 21.30 -9.69 12.02
CA GLU A 13 20.91 -8.58 12.89
C GLU A 13 19.85 -7.69 12.22
N TRP A 14 20.05 -7.40 10.94
CA TRP A 14 19.03 -6.69 10.17
C TRP A 14 17.74 -7.51 10.13
N SER A 15 17.83 -8.81 9.88
CA SER A 15 16.66 -9.69 9.73
C SER A 15 15.89 -9.92 11.01
N GLU A 16 16.54 -9.93 12.17
CA GLU A 16 15.88 -9.95 13.47
C GLU A 16 15.06 -8.67 13.66
N LYS A 17 15.69 -7.53 13.43
CA LYS A 17 15.04 -6.20 13.52
C LYS A 17 13.96 -6.00 12.48
N ASN A 18 13.96 -6.78 11.39
CA ASN A 18 13.12 -6.50 10.22
C ASN A 18 12.17 -7.63 9.83
N CYS A 19 12.65 -8.86 9.65
CA CYS A 19 11.82 -10.00 9.29
C CYS A 19 11.19 -10.71 10.51
N LEU A 20 11.89 -10.81 11.64
CA LEU A 20 11.47 -11.58 12.83
C LEU A 20 10.78 -10.70 13.87
N GLN A 21 9.80 -9.93 13.41
CA GLN A 21 8.93 -9.11 14.24
C GLN A 21 7.49 -9.25 13.77
N ASP A 22 6.55 -8.73 14.55
CA ASP A 22 5.15 -8.69 14.15
C ASP A 22 4.94 -7.97 12.82
N HIS A 23 4.26 -8.65 11.91
CA HIS A 23 3.78 -8.12 10.65
C HIS A 23 2.26 -8.14 10.62
N PHE A 24 1.70 -7.16 9.94
CA PHE A 24 0.28 -7.10 9.65
C PHE A 24 0.05 -7.47 8.20
N VAL A 25 -0.93 -8.35 7.99
CA VAL A 25 -1.64 -8.47 6.72
C VAL A 25 -2.86 -7.57 6.82
N TYR A 26 -3.17 -6.82 5.76
CA TYR A 26 -4.30 -5.88 5.74
C TYR A 26 -4.99 -5.93 4.39
N LEU A 27 -6.26 -5.49 4.40
CA LEU A 27 -6.97 -5.10 3.20
C LEU A 27 -6.88 -3.58 3.07
N ALA A 28 -6.56 -3.11 1.87
CA ALA A 28 -6.53 -1.69 1.55
C ALA A 28 -7.49 -1.42 0.39
N LEU A 29 -8.40 -0.49 0.63
CA LEU A 29 -9.34 0.01 -0.35
C LEU A 29 -8.70 1.21 -1.05
N THR A 30 -8.13 0.91 -2.21
CA THR A 30 -7.80 1.90 -3.26
C THR A 30 -8.95 1.83 -4.26
N PRO A 31 -8.85 2.13 -5.59
CA PRO A 31 -9.94 1.88 -6.53
C PRO A 31 -10.71 0.59 -6.28
N GLY A 32 -10.01 -0.53 -6.03
CA GLY A 32 -10.59 -1.75 -5.45
C GLY A 32 -9.80 -2.26 -4.24
N ILE A 33 -10.28 -3.37 -3.67
CA ILE A 33 -9.62 -4.08 -2.56
C ILE A 33 -8.34 -4.74 -3.06
N LYS A 34 -7.32 -4.68 -2.22
CA LYS A 34 -6.14 -5.52 -2.31
C LYS A 34 -5.68 -5.98 -0.94
N VAL A 35 -4.93 -7.07 -0.93
CA VAL A 35 -4.17 -7.52 0.23
C VAL A 35 -2.76 -6.95 0.20
N GLY A 36 -2.20 -6.64 1.38
CA GLY A 36 -0.79 -6.28 1.50
C GLY A 36 -0.21 -6.63 2.86
N VAL A 37 1.13 -6.58 2.94
CA VAL A 37 1.89 -6.83 4.17
C VAL A 37 2.67 -5.58 4.58
N THR A 38 2.73 -5.34 5.88
CA THR A 38 3.52 -4.26 6.46
C THR A 38 4.00 -4.63 7.87
N ARG A 39 5.01 -3.93 8.39
CA ARG A 39 5.36 -4.03 9.82
C ARG A 39 4.50 -3.10 10.64
N LYS A 40 4.41 -3.39 11.94
CA LYS A 40 3.69 -2.56 12.91
C LYS A 40 4.14 -1.09 12.88
N SER A 41 5.44 -0.83 12.79
CA SER A 41 6.00 0.52 12.73
C SER A 41 5.65 1.32 11.46
N GLN A 42 5.10 0.66 10.44
CA GLN A 42 4.75 1.27 9.16
C GLN A 42 3.23 1.44 8.98
N VAL A 43 2.43 1.16 10.01
CA VAL A 43 1.00 1.46 10.03
C VAL A 43 0.79 2.84 10.65
N PRO A 44 0.03 3.77 10.04
CA PRO A 44 -0.69 3.65 8.76
C PRO A 44 0.10 4.13 7.53
N VAL A 45 1.36 4.56 7.69
CA VAL A 45 2.21 5.15 6.62
C VAL A 45 2.15 4.33 5.33
N ARG A 46 2.25 3.01 5.42
CA ARG A 46 2.23 2.10 4.27
C ARG A 46 0.92 2.13 3.49
N TRP A 47 -0.21 2.35 4.16
CA TRP A 47 -1.52 2.44 3.54
C TRP A 47 -1.69 3.78 2.82
N ILE A 48 -1.24 4.86 3.47
CA ILE A 48 -1.22 6.20 2.90
C ILE A 48 -0.36 6.22 1.63
N ASP A 49 0.85 5.68 1.68
CA ASP A 49 1.79 5.49 0.57
C ASP A 49 1.15 4.82 -0.66
N GLN A 50 0.19 3.93 -0.42
CA GLN A 50 -0.50 3.17 -1.45
C GLN A 50 -1.74 3.87 -2.00
N GLY A 51 -2.08 5.06 -1.48
CA GLY A 51 -3.25 5.83 -1.89
C GLY A 51 -4.58 5.20 -1.46
N ALA A 52 -4.56 4.39 -0.39
CA ALA A 52 -5.77 3.79 0.17
C ALA A 52 -6.66 4.87 0.80
N TRP A 53 -7.95 4.87 0.49
CA TRP A 53 -8.91 5.71 1.21
C TRP A 53 -9.38 5.02 2.48
N GLU A 54 -9.40 3.69 2.51
CA GLU A 54 -9.69 2.92 3.71
C GLU A 54 -8.78 1.71 3.83
N ALA A 55 -8.52 1.26 5.06
CA ALA A 55 -7.80 0.03 5.32
C ALA A 55 -8.30 -0.64 6.61
N ILE A 56 -8.23 -1.96 6.63
CA ILE A 56 -8.56 -2.79 7.81
C ILE A 56 -7.48 -3.86 8.00
N LYS A 57 -7.15 -4.16 9.25
CA LYS A 57 -6.20 -5.23 9.57
C LYS A 57 -6.88 -6.58 9.39
N LEU A 58 -6.23 -7.46 8.64
CA LEU A 58 -6.70 -8.81 8.35
C LEU A 58 -6.10 -9.82 9.33
N ALA A 59 -4.77 -9.81 9.48
CA ALA A 59 -4.04 -10.76 10.32
C ALA A 59 -2.81 -10.13 10.98
N VAL A 60 -2.39 -10.69 12.12
CA VAL A 60 -1.15 -10.36 12.82
C VAL A 60 -0.30 -11.61 12.90
N THR A 61 0.91 -11.57 12.35
CA THR A 61 1.81 -12.74 12.28
C THR A 61 3.14 -12.43 12.93
N PRO A 62 3.80 -13.41 13.59
CA PRO A 62 5.03 -13.16 14.35
C PRO A 62 6.26 -12.89 13.49
N ASN A 63 6.18 -13.09 12.16
CA ASN A 63 7.27 -12.80 11.24
C ASN A 63 6.78 -12.50 9.83
N ARG A 64 7.66 -11.92 9.01
CA ARG A 64 7.39 -11.56 7.61
C ARG A 64 7.05 -12.75 6.73
N TYR A 65 7.60 -13.93 7.02
CA TYR A 65 7.43 -15.10 6.18
C TYR A 65 5.96 -15.54 6.21
N ILE A 66 5.39 -15.71 7.39
CA ILE A 66 3.99 -16.10 7.56
C ILE A 66 3.06 -15.06 6.93
N ALA A 67 3.29 -13.76 7.19
CA ALA A 67 2.51 -12.70 6.53
C ALA A 67 2.58 -12.79 5.00
N GLY A 68 3.77 -13.03 4.44
CA GLY A 68 3.98 -13.18 3.01
C GLY A 68 3.28 -14.42 2.44
N THR A 69 3.26 -15.53 3.17
CA THR A 69 2.52 -16.73 2.77
C THR A 69 1.02 -16.47 2.72
N ILE A 70 0.46 -15.80 3.73
CA ILE A 70 -0.95 -15.37 3.75
C ILE A 70 -1.24 -14.45 2.56
N GLU A 71 -0.40 -13.45 2.30
CA GLU A 71 -0.55 -12.54 1.16
C GLU A 71 -0.56 -13.29 -0.18
N VAL A 72 0.36 -14.24 -0.37
CA VAL A 72 0.45 -15.05 -1.60
C VAL A 72 -0.79 -15.91 -1.78
N GLU A 73 -1.32 -16.50 -0.71
CA GLU A 73 -2.55 -17.30 -0.77
C GLU A 73 -3.75 -16.44 -1.19
N LEU A 74 -3.92 -15.27 -0.57
CA LEU A 74 -5.03 -14.37 -0.84
C LEU A 74 -4.95 -13.72 -2.23
N LYS A 75 -3.75 -13.52 -2.77
CA LYS A 75 -3.56 -13.02 -4.15
C LYS A 75 -4.05 -13.98 -5.23
N LYS A 76 -4.36 -15.23 -4.91
CA LYS A 76 -5.06 -16.13 -5.84
C LYS A 76 -6.52 -15.71 -6.06
N HIS A 77 -7.11 -14.97 -5.11
CA HIS A 77 -8.50 -14.55 -5.11
C HIS A 77 -8.68 -13.03 -5.25
N LEU A 78 -7.68 -12.25 -4.88
CA LEU A 78 -7.71 -10.79 -4.90
C LEU A 78 -6.74 -10.19 -5.94
N PRO A 79 -7.00 -8.97 -6.44
CA PRO A 79 -6.10 -8.28 -7.36
C PRO A 79 -4.69 -8.06 -6.76
N ASP A 80 -3.65 -8.35 -7.55
CA ASP A 80 -2.25 -8.19 -7.12
C ASP A 80 -1.81 -6.72 -7.01
N LYS A 81 -2.34 -5.84 -7.88
CA LYS A 81 -1.87 -4.44 -8.00
C LYS A 81 -3.00 -3.44 -8.10
N THR A 82 -2.81 -2.31 -7.44
CA THR A 82 -3.67 -1.12 -7.59
C THR A 82 -3.55 -0.56 -9.01
N ASN A 83 -4.69 -0.27 -9.65
CA ASN A 83 -4.71 0.60 -10.82
C ASN A 83 -4.47 2.04 -10.38
N TRP A 84 -3.21 2.47 -10.41
CA TRP A 84 -2.80 3.80 -9.96
C TRP A 84 -3.44 4.93 -10.76
N ARG A 85 -3.81 4.71 -12.04
CA ARG A 85 -4.49 5.74 -12.84
C ARG A 85 -5.86 6.02 -12.25
N ASN A 86 -6.67 4.99 -12.03
CA ASN A 86 -7.98 5.10 -11.40
C ASN A 86 -7.88 5.76 -10.01
N MET A 87 -6.81 5.44 -9.26
CA MET A 87 -6.57 6.00 -7.93
C MET A 87 -6.35 7.53 -7.99
N LEU A 88 -5.59 7.99 -8.99
CA LEU A 88 -5.24 9.40 -9.17
C LEU A 88 -6.27 10.19 -9.97
N THR A 89 -7.21 9.53 -10.67
CA THR A 89 -8.39 10.18 -11.28
C THR A 89 -9.59 10.21 -10.34
N GLY A 90 -9.39 9.85 -9.06
CA GLY A 90 -10.45 9.89 -8.06
C GLY A 90 -11.54 8.83 -8.24
N LEU A 91 -11.33 7.83 -9.09
CA LEU A 91 -12.31 6.76 -9.30
C LEU A 91 -12.47 5.96 -8.02
N LYS A 92 -13.71 5.93 -7.52
CA LYS A 92 -14.13 5.09 -6.41
C LYS A 92 -15.14 4.09 -6.93
N TYR A 93 -14.92 2.80 -6.66
CA TYR A 93 -16.02 1.84 -6.81
C TYR A 93 -16.96 1.99 -5.61
N PRO A 94 -18.28 1.92 -5.83
CA PRO A 94 -19.27 2.15 -4.77
C PRO A 94 -19.22 1.08 -3.68
N ASP A 95 -19.52 1.52 -2.45
CA ASP A 95 -19.96 0.79 -1.25
C ASP A 95 -19.38 -0.61 -1.02
N ILE A 96 -18.06 -0.70 -0.99
CA ILE A 96 -17.36 -1.89 -0.51
C ILE A 96 -17.34 -1.85 1.02
N ASP A 97 -18.06 -2.78 1.66
CA ASP A 97 -17.97 -3.01 3.10
C ASP A 97 -16.70 -3.81 3.44
N LEU A 98 -15.72 -3.13 4.04
CA LEU A 98 -14.46 -3.74 4.45
C LEU A 98 -14.60 -4.76 5.58
N HIS A 99 -15.63 -4.68 6.42
CA HIS A 99 -15.87 -5.72 7.43
C HIS A 99 -16.32 -7.01 6.74
N HIS A 100 -17.32 -6.92 5.86
CA HIS A 100 -17.81 -8.06 5.11
C HIS A 100 -16.70 -8.71 4.26
N GLU A 101 -15.91 -7.89 3.56
CA GLU A 101 -14.82 -8.40 2.74
C GLU A 101 -13.67 -8.97 3.57
N LYS A 102 -13.42 -8.46 4.79
CA LYS A 102 -12.48 -9.08 5.72
C LYS A 102 -12.93 -10.49 6.11
N GLU A 103 -14.19 -10.69 6.49
CA GLU A 103 -14.74 -12.00 6.88
C GLU A 103 -14.62 -13.00 5.74
N LYS A 104 -15.13 -12.64 4.56
CA LYS A 104 -15.06 -13.46 3.34
C LYS A 104 -13.64 -13.85 2.97
N VAL A 105 -12.69 -12.91 3.08
CA VAL A 105 -11.27 -13.17 2.75
C VAL A 105 -10.63 -14.09 3.80
N LEU A 106 -11.00 -14.00 5.08
CA LEU A 106 -10.51 -14.92 6.11
C LEU A 106 -11.00 -16.36 5.87
N GLU A 107 -12.22 -16.55 5.38
CA GLU A 107 -12.75 -17.88 5.05
C GLU A 107 -12.00 -18.57 3.90
N LEU A 108 -11.40 -17.80 2.99
CA LEU A 108 -10.57 -18.33 1.90
C LEU A 108 -9.22 -18.86 2.39
N LEU A 109 -8.79 -18.51 3.61
CA LEU A 109 -7.52 -18.97 4.15
C LEU A 109 -7.63 -20.40 4.68
N PRO A 110 -6.58 -21.22 4.50
CA PRO A 110 -6.46 -22.49 5.20
C PRO A 110 -6.60 -22.31 6.71
N GLN A 111 -7.16 -23.31 7.40
CA GLN A 111 -7.42 -23.27 8.85
C GLN A 111 -6.16 -22.91 9.66
N GLU A 112 -5.00 -23.42 9.25
CA GLU A 112 -3.71 -23.11 9.88
C GLU A 112 -3.34 -21.63 9.82
N MET A 113 -3.83 -20.87 8.84
CA MET A 113 -3.55 -19.43 8.72
C MET A 113 -4.61 -18.57 9.39
N GLN A 114 -5.84 -19.08 9.56
CA GLN A 114 -6.93 -18.36 10.24
C GLN A 114 -6.60 -18.03 11.70
N GLN A 115 -5.73 -18.81 12.35
CA GLN A 115 -5.27 -18.52 13.72
C GLN A 115 -4.61 -17.14 13.88
N TYR A 116 -4.12 -16.55 12.78
CA TYR A 116 -3.50 -15.22 12.77
C TYR A 116 -4.50 -14.08 12.57
N ALA A 117 -5.80 -14.37 12.39
CA ALA A 117 -6.82 -13.37 12.17
C ALA A 117 -6.78 -12.27 13.25
N SER A 118 -6.78 -11.02 12.80
CA SER A 118 -6.76 -9.88 13.71
C SER A 118 -8.15 -9.62 14.27
N ARG A 119 -8.24 -9.46 15.60
CA ARG A 119 -9.47 -9.00 16.28
C ARG A 119 -9.69 -7.49 16.19
N ASP A 120 -8.75 -6.76 15.59
CA ASP A 120 -8.88 -5.34 15.37
C ASP A 120 -9.64 -5.10 14.07
N ASP A 121 -10.92 -4.75 14.21
CA ASP A 121 -11.83 -4.44 13.12
C ASP A 121 -11.92 -2.93 12.84
N ARG A 122 -11.01 -2.12 13.39
CA ARG A 122 -11.02 -0.69 13.10
C ARG A 122 -10.78 -0.44 11.61
N ILE A 123 -11.73 0.24 10.97
CA ILE A 123 -11.53 0.86 9.66
C ILE A 123 -10.73 2.15 9.85
N TYR A 124 -9.64 2.25 9.12
CA TYR A 124 -8.84 3.46 9.02
C TYR A 124 -9.18 4.17 7.74
N SER A 125 -9.76 5.37 7.83
CA SER A 125 -10.11 6.20 6.67
C SER A 125 -9.10 7.33 6.46
N PHE A 126 -8.82 7.64 5.19
CA PHE A 126 -7.80 8.60 4.77
C PHE A 126 -8.40 9.60 3.78
N ALA A 127 -8.24 10.88 4.10
CA ALA A 127 -8.48 11.98 3.17
C ALA A 127 -7.16 12.48 2.61
N TYR A 128 -7.16 12.87 1.33
CA TYR A 128 -5.98 13.36 0.64
C TYR A 128 -6.22 14.82 0.21
N PRO A 129 -5.19 15.69 0.32
CA PRO A 129 -5.28 17.07 -0.14
C PRO A 129 -5.21 17.09 -1.67
N VAL A 130 -6.35 16.91 -2.32
CA VAL A 130 -6.49 16.99 -3.78
C VAL A 130 -7.65 17.94 -4.06
N ASN A 131 -7.35 19.09 -4.66
CA ASN A 131 -8.35 20.12 -4.95
C ASN A 131 -9.35 19.62 -5.99
N GLU A 132 -8.83 19.08 -7.10
CA GLU A 132 -9.62 18.49 -8.16
C GLU A 132 -8.89 17.25 -8.72
N TYR A 133 -9.63 16.16 -8.89
CA TYR A 133 -9.09 14.94 -9.49
C TYR A 133 -9.12 15.05 -11.02
N PRO A 134 -7.98 14.87 -11.72
CA PRO A 134 -7.95 14.99 -13.16
C PRO A 134 -8.73 13.84 -13.84
N ALA A 135 -9.35 14.13 -14.98
CA ALA A 135 -10.04 13.10 -15.77
C ALA A 135 -9.08 12.06 -16.39
N LYS A 136 -7.83 12.47 -16.65
CA LYS A 136 -6.78 11.62 -17.20
C LYS A 136 -5.44 12.03 -16.60
N VAL A 137 -4.54 11.06 -16.43
CA VAL A 137 -3.20 11.29 -15.88
C VAL A 137 -2.09 10.95 -16.88
N SER A 138 -1.04 11.75 -16.88
CA SER A 138 0.23 11.50 -17.60
C SER A 138 1.39 11.54 -16.61
N THR A 139 2.43 10.74 -16.85
CA THR A 139 3.56 10.63 -15.91
C THR A 139 4.71 11.51 -16.35
N LEU A 140 5.28 12.25 -15.40
CA LEU A 140 6.54 12.95 -15.62
C LEU A 140 7.75 12.06 -15.31
N ASN A 141 8.83 12.22 -16.07
CA ASN A 141 10.10 11.54 -15.83
C ASN A 141 11.32 12.46 -15.77
N PHE A 142 12.00 12.54 -14.61
CA PHE A 142 13.26 13.28 -14.46
C PHE A 142 14.39 12.78 -15.37
N ASP A 143 14.35 11.52 -15.81
CA ASP A 143 15.34 10.99 -16.76
C ASP A 143 15.19 11.61 -18.17
N LYS A 144 14.00 12.14 -18.48
CA LYS A 144 13.70 12.83 -19.74
C LYS A 144 13.79 14.33 -19.57
N ASP A 145 13.15 14.84 -18.52
CA ASP A 145 12.98 16.26 -18.25
C ASP A 145 13.59 16.57 -16.87
N LYS A 146 14.79 17.16 -16.83
CA LYS A 146 15.50 17.40 -15.57
C LYS A 146 14.84 18.45 -14.66
N THR A 147 13.99 19.29 -15.25
CA THR A 147 13.26 20.35 -14.56
C THR A 147 11.78 20.12 -14.71
N VAL A 148 11.04 20.35 -13.62
CA VAL A 148 9.60 20.17 -13.53
C VAL A 148 9.01 21.42 -12.94
N GLU A 149 8.12 22.05 -13.70
CA GLU A 149 7.43 23.26 -13.31
C GLU A 149 5.94 23.07 -13.52
N GLY A 150 5.13 23.60 -12.61
CA GLY A 150 3.68 23.51 -12.68
C GLY A 150 3.02 23.82 -11.35
N ILE A 151 1.71 24.00 -11.39
CA ILE A 151 0.90 24.26 -10.20
C ILE A 151 0.59 22.93 -9.53
N LEU A 152 0.99 22.76 -8.26
CA LEU A 152 0.65 21.58 -7.46
C LEU A 152 -0.83 21.64 -7.05
N CYS A 153 -1.65 20.73 -7.59
CA CYS A 153 -3.09 20.66 -7.34
C CYS A 153 -3.48 19.58 -6.32
N GLY A 154 -2.57 18.67 -6.00
CA GLY A 154 -2.81 17.70 -4.94
C GLY A 154 -1.70 16.71 -4.67
N ILE A 155 -1.86 15.95 -3.58
CA ILE A 155 -0.96 14.88 -3.16
C ILE A 155 -1.79 13.64 -2.83
N LYS A 156 -1.46 12.49 -3.44
CA LYS A 156 -2.12 11.22 -3.13
C LYS A 156 -1.13 10.06 -3.14
N GLY A 157 -0.96 9.44 -1.97
CA GLY A 157 0.06 8.44 -1.74
C GLY A 157 1.45 8.95 -2.10
N GLN A 158 2.11 8.28 -3.04
CA GLN A 158 3.47 8.65 -3.49
C GLN A 158 3.49 9.66 -4.63
N TYR A 159 2.34 10.21 -5.01
CA TYR A 159 2.21 11.06 -6.19
C TYR A 159 1.95 12.51 -5.81
N LEU A 160 2.71 13.41 -6.42
CA LEU A 160 2.32 14.80 -6.62
C LEU A 160 1.45 14.87 -7.88
N ILE A 161 0.39 15.66 -7.83
CA ILE A 161 -0.56 15.90 -8.92
C ILE A 161 -0.48 17.37 -9.28
N PHE A 162 -0.12 17.67 -10.51
CA PHE A 162 -0.03 19.01 -11.06
C PHE A 162 -1.21 19.31 -11.99
N GLU A 163 -1.42 20.59 -12.28
CA GLU A 163 -2.41 21.06 -13.24
C GLU A 163 -2.26 20.35 -14.60
N GLY A 164 -3.39 20.13 -15.28
CA GLY A 164 -3.43 19.38 -16.54
C GLY A 164 -3.31 17.85 -16.39
N GLY A 165 -3.33 17.33 -15.16
CA GLY A 165 -3.30 15.89 -14.88
C GLY A 165 -1.90 15.27 -14.96
N ILE A 166 -0.86 16.09 -14.91
CA ILE A 166 0.53 15.61 -14.86
C ILE A 166 0.79 15.09 -13.44
N VAL A 167 1.33 13.87 -13.32
CA VAL A 167 1.64 13.26 -12.02
C VAL A 167 3.09 12.84 -11.92
N LEU A 168 3.64 12.96 -10.72
CA LEU A 168 5.03 12.63 -10.41
C LEU A 168 5.08 11.66 -9.23
N ASN A 169 5.55 10.43 -9.47
CA ASN A 169 5.83 9.47 -8.40
C ASN A 169 7.17 9.81 -7.74
N ILE A 170 7.14 10.41 -6.55
CA ILE A 170 8.36 10.85 -5.86
C ILE A 170 9.24 9.67 -5.44
N ARG A 171 8.62 8.54 -5.06
CA ARG A 171 9.36 7.35 -4.62
C ARG A 171 10.24 6.75 -5.71
N LYS A 172 9.87 6.92 -6.98
CA LYS A 172 10.68 6.49 -8.13
C LYS A 172 12.09 7.12 -8.11
N TYR A 173 12.21 8.33 -7.57
CA TYR A 173 13.45 9.12 -7.60
C TYR A 173 14.19 9.07 -6.25
N GLY A 174 13.98 8.01 -5.47
CA GLY A 174 14.79 7.76 -4.28
C GLY A 174 16.27 7.67 -4.65
N GLY A 175 17.07 8.60 -4.13
CA GLY A 175 18.50 8.74 -4.43
C GLY A 175 18.86 9.90 -5.36
N TYR A 176 17.87 10.63 -5.90
CA TYR A 176 18.11 11.86 -6.63
C TYR A 176 18.32 13.01 -5.64
N LEU A 177 19.25 13.90 -5.96
CA LEU A 177 19.34 15.22 -5.32
C LEU A 177 18.41 16.16 -6.10
N VAL A 178 17.44 16.76 -5.42
CA VAL A 178 16.42 17.62 -6.02
C VAL A 178 16.41 18.94 -5.28
N ASP A 179 16.47 20.03 -6.03
CA ASP A 179 16.22 21.38 -5.51
C ASP A 179 14.75 21.75 -5.74
N LEU A 180 14.10 22.33 -4.74
CA LEU A 180 12.71 22.74 -4.77
C LEU A 180 12.61 24.25 -4.61
N TYR A 181 11.87 24.89 -5.52
CA TYR A 181 11.56 26.32 -5.50
C TYR A 181 10.04 26.49 -5.56
N TYR A 182 9.47 27.34 -4.70
CA TYR A 182 8.03 27.60 -4.59
C TYR A 182 7.73 29.03 -4.15
#